data_AF-A0A643FRC1-F1
#
_entry.id   AF-A0A643FRC1-F1
#
_cell.length_a   1.000
_cell.length_b   1.000
_cell.length_c   1.000
_cell.angle_alpha   90.00
_cell.angle_beta   90.00
_cell.angle_gamma   90.00
#
_symmetry.space_group_name_H-M   'P 1'
#
loop_
_entity.id
_entity.type
_entity.pdbx_description
1 polymer ?
#
loop_
_entity_poly.entity_id
_entity_poly.type
_entity_poly.pdbx_seq_one_letter_code
_entity_poly.pdbx_strand_id
1 'polypeptide(L)'
;MVLLPHALSSLHLETLRPLQELLTQGQPTFANDSGSIDFLDLARYNDWLSATAAIDARLSGGGAADHIATLVMREDADPRGLIAIVASPLAEQVIRILAQRGQMEAAQQRLAGLAQGVPNDITALRMIEEARNRIAQGRP
;
A
#
# COMPACT_ATOMS: atom_id res chain seq x y z
N MET A 1 13.06 -12.34 -2.74
CA MET A 1 12.50 -13.71 -2.84
C MET A 1 11.05 -13.63 -2.34
N VAL A 2 10.06 -13.75 -3.21
CA VAL A 2 8.63 -13.55 -2.87
C VAL A 2 8.02 -14.93 -2.59
N LEU A 3 8.07 -15.38 -1.33
CA LEU A 3 7.58 -16.71 -0.89
C LEU A 3 6.08 -16.73 -0.55
N LEU A 4 5.51 -15.56 -0.30
CA LEU A 4 4.15 -15.42 0.24
C LEU A 4 3.04 -15.94 -0.69
N PRO A 5 3.05 -15.66 -2.01
CA PRO A 5 2.02 -16.17 -2.93
C PRO A 5 2.01 -17.70 -3.01
N HIS A 6 3.18 -18.34 -2.95
CA HIS A 6 3.28 -19.79 -3.03
C HIS A 6 2.79 -20.46 -1.73
N ALA A 7 3.21 -19.94 -0.58
CA ALA A 7 2.74 -20.43 0.73
C ALA A 7 1.22 -20.33 0.85
N LEU A 8 0.64 -19.18 0.49
CA LEU A 8 -0.81 -18.97 0.53
C LEU A 8 -1.58 -19.82 -0.50
N SER A 9 -0.98 -20.09 -1.67
CA SER A 9 -1.64 -20.89 -2.72
C SER A 9 -1.94 -22.33 -2.30
N SER A 10 -1.16 -22.85 -1.33
CA SER A 10 -1.30 -24.20 -0.78
C SER A 10 -2.32 -24.32 0.35
N LEU A 11 -2.81 -23.20 0.89
CA LEU A 11 -3.78 -23.19 1.99
C LEU A 11 -5.21 -23.34 1.48
N HIS A 12 -6.03 -24.08 2.22
CA HIS A 12 -7.47 -24.19 1.94
C HIS A 12 -8.19 -22.86 2.25
N LEU A 13 -9.29 -22.58 1.53
CA LEU A 13 -10.08 -21.35 1.72
C LEU A 13 -10.58 -21.19 3.16
N GLU A 14 -10.88 -22.29 3.83
CA GLU A 14 -11.30 -22.32 5.25
C GLU A 14 -10.19 -21.84 6.20
N THR A 15 -8.92 -22.03 5.84
CA THR A 15 -7.76 -21.50 6.58
C THR A 15 -7.50 -20.03 6.25
N LEU A 16 -7.85 -19.59 5.05
CA LEU A 16 -7.59 -18.22 4.60
C LEU A 16 -8.53 -17.19 5.25
N ARG A 17 -9.79 -17.53 5.56
CA ARG A 17 -10.71 -16.58 6.21
C ARG A 17 -10.25 -16.16 7.61
N PRO A 18 -9.86 -17.07 8.53
CA PRO A 18 -9.31 -16.66 9.82
C PRO A 18 -8.04 -15.83 9.71
N LEU A 19 -7.19 -16.11 8.72
CA LEU A 19 -5.99 -15.31 8.45
C LEU A 19 -6.35 -13.90 7.94
N GLN A 20 -7.36 -13.78 7.09
CA GLN A 20 -7.89 -12.49 6.64
C GLN A 20 -8.41 -11.67 7.82
N GLU A 21 -9.17 -12.28 8.73
CA GLU A 21 -9.68 -11.63 9.94
C GLU A 21 -8.53 -11.16 10.85
N LEU A 22 -7.52 -12.02 11.06
CA LEU A 22 -6.34 -11.68 11.85
C LEU A 22 -5.53 -10.56 11.25
N LEU A 23 -5.31 -10.55 9.93
CA LEU A 23 -4.63 -9.45 9.24
C LEU A 23 -5.43 -8.15 9.29
N THR A 24 -6.75 -8.21 9.18
CA THR A 24 -7.62 -7.03 9.29
C THR A 24 -7.53 -6.40 10.67
N GLN A 25 -7.46 -7.23 11.73
CA GLN A 25 -7.28 -6.75 13.11
C GLN A 25 -5.85 -6.27 13.39
N GLY A 26 -4.87 -6.82 12.66
CA GLY A 26 -3.45 -6.55 12.82
C GLY A 26 -2.88 -5.51 11.86
N GLN A 27 -3.70 -4.60 11.30
CA GLN A 27 -3.21 -3.54 10.43
C GLN A 27 -2.13 -2.73 11.17
N PRO A 28 -0.89 -2.62 10.62
CA PRO A 28 0.15 -1.81 11.23
C PRO A 28 -0.31 -0.36 11.27
N THR A 29 -0.24 0.24 12.46
CA THR A 29 -0.43 1.68 12.64
C THR A 29 0.95 2.33 12.65
N PHE A 30 1.07 3.47 11.99
CA PHE A 30 2.26 4.28 12.12
C PHE A 30 2.21 5.00 13.47
N ALA A 31 3.22 4.79 14.30
CA ALA A 31 3.19 5.10 15.73
C ALA A 31 3.02 6.59 16.08
N ASN A 32 3.20 7.50 15.11
CA ASN A 32 3.41 8.90 15.42
C ASN A 32 2.45 9.86 14.70
N ASP A 33 1.79 10.70 15.50
CA ASP A 33 1.15 11.97 15.10
C ASP A 33 2.19 13.06 14.74
N SER A 34 3.47 12.82 15.00
CA SER A 34 4.58 13.77 14.72
C SER A 34 4.97 13.85 13.24
N GLY A 35 4.29 13.09 12.38
CA GLY A 35 4.54 13.09 10.94
C GLY A 35 5.83 12.36 10.51
N SER A 36 6.66 11.87 11.42
CA SER A 36 7.88 11.14 11.04
C SER A 36 7.54 9.88 10.24
N ILE A 37 8.24 9.68 9.11
CA ILE A 37 8.10 8.48 8.27
C ILE A 37 9.30 7.56 8.54
N ASP A 38 9.07 6.45 9.26
CA ASP A 38 10.08 5.41 9.47
C ASP A 38 10.04 4.39 8.34
N PHE A 39 11.21 4.10 7.76
CA PHE A 39 11.38 3.10 6.72
C PHE A 39 10.95 1.70 7.17
N LEU A 40 11.22 1.32 8.43
CA LEU A 40 10.84 0.02 8.95
C LEU A 40 9.32 -0.13 9.02
N ASP A 41 8.62 0.93 9.40
CA ASP A 41 7.16 0.94 9.44
C ASP A 41 6.56 0.86 8.03
N LEU A 42 7.15 1.57 7.06
CA LEU A 42 6.77 1.43 5.65
C LEU A 42 6.97 0.01 5.13
N ALA A 43 8.08 -0.64 5.47
CA ALA A 43 8.35 -2.03 5.08
C ALA A 43 7.32 -2.99 5.68
N ARG A 44 7.04 -2.88 6.98
CA ARG A 44 6.01 -3.66 7.68
C ARG A 44 4.62 -3.44 7.07
N TYR A 45 4.28 -2.19 6.76
CA TYR A 45 3.00 -1.85 6.14
C TYR A 45 2.88 -2.44 4.74
N ASN A 46 3.95 -2.39 3.93
CA ASN A 46 3.99 -3.02 2.61
C ASN A 46 3.84 -4.55 2.69
N ASP A 47 4.51 -5.19 3.64
CA ASP A 47 4.38 -6.64 3.85
C ASP A 47 2.95 -7.02 4.26
N TRP A 48 2.34 -6.24 5.15
CA TRP A 48 0.94 -6.41 5.53
C TRP A 48 0.00 -6.21 4.34
N LEU A 49 0.14 -5.11 3.57
CA LEU A 49 -0.66 -4.86 2.37
C LEU A 49 -0.55 -6.02 1.37
N SER A 50 0.67 -6.50 1.14
CA SER A 50 0.96 -7.60 0.21
C SER A 50 0.31 -8.90 0.68
N ALA A 51 0.37 -9.20 1.98
CA ALA A 51 -0.27 -10.39 2.56
C ALA A 51 -1.80 -10.31 2.49
N THR A 52 -2.39 -9.18 2.92
CA THR A 52 -3.83 -8.96 2.90
C THR A 52 -4.36 -9.07 1.47
N ALA A 53 -3.74 -8.38 0.51
CA ALA A 53 -4.16 -8.42 -0.88
C ALA A 53 -3.98 -9.78 -1.55
N ALA A 54 -2.97 -10.57 -1.15
CA ALA A 54 -2.80 -11.93 -1.66
C ALA A 54 -3.90 -12.87 -1.14
N ILE A 55 -4.30 -12.72 0.13
CA ILE A 55 -5.42 -13.48 0.70
C ILE A 55 -6.75 -13.05 0.05
N ASP A 56 -7.00 -11.75 -0.09
CA ASP A 56 -8.22 -11.22 -0.71
C ASP A 56 -8.34 -11.66 -2.18
N ALA A 57 -7.25 -11.59 -2.95
CA ALA A 57 -7.22 -12.09 -4.32
C ALA A 57 -7.56 -13.58 -4.40
N ARG A 58 -7.14 -14.37 -3.40
CA ARG A 58 -7.42 -15.81 -3.37
C ARG A 58 -8.85 -16.13 -2.97
N LEU A 59 -9.43 -15.37 -2.04
CA LEU A 59 -10.79 -15.56 -1.52
C LEU A 59 -11.86 -15.03 -2.49
N SER A 60 -11.64 -13.85 -3.04
CA SER A 60 -12.65 -13.10 -3.82
C SER A 60 -12.37 -13.10 -5.32
N GLY A 61 -11.21 -13.62 -5.75
CA GLY A 61 -10.71 -13.49 -7.12
C GLY A 61 -10.06 -12.13 -7.39
N GLY A 62 -9.56 -11.96 -8.61
CA GLY A 62 -8.80 -10.78 -9.02
C GLY A 62 -7.29 -10.89 -8.77
N GLY A 63 -6.57 -9.79 -8.96
CA GLY A 63 -5.12 -9.73 -8.78
C GLY A 63 -4.73 -9.02 -7.48
N ALA A 64 -3.64 -9.44 -6.84
CA ALA A 64 -3.15 -8.80 -5.62
C ALA A 64 -2.92 -7.28 -5.82
N ALA A 65 -2.39 -6.86 -6.97
CA ALA A 65 -2.20 -5.44 -7.27
C ALA A 65 -3.52 -4.64 -7.30
N ASP A 66 -4.63 -5.27 -7.70
CA ASP A 66 -5.96 -4.65 -7.74
C ASP A 66 -6.51 -4.41 -6.32
N HIS A 67 -6.34 -5.41 -5.45
CA HIS A 67 -6.68 -5.30 -4.03
C HIS A 67 -5.81 -4.29 -3.29
N ILE A 68 -4.50 -4.25 -3.57
CA ILE A 68 -3.61 -3.21 -3.02
C ILE A 68 -4.09 -1.81 -3.46
N ALA A 69 -4.37 -1.61 -4.75
CA ALA A 69 -4.87 -0.33 -5.27
C ALA A 69 -6.16 0.11 -4.57
N THR A 70 -7.07 -0.84 -4.30
CA THR A 70 -8.29 -0.59 -3.54
C THR A 70 -7.98 -0.18 -2.10
N LEU A 71 -7.14 -0.95 -1.38
CA LEU A 71 -6.82 -0.71 0.03
C LEU A 71 -6.17 0.65 0.26
N VAL A 72 -5.14 1.01 -0.52
CA VAL A 72 -4.42 2.28 -0.33
C VAL A 72 -5.23 3.51 -0.71
N MET A 73 -6.32 3.33 -1.46
CA MET A 73 -7.22 4.41 -1.87
C MET A 73 -8.49 4.50 -1.03
N ARG A 74 -8.73 3.61 -0.06
CA ARG A 74 -9.86 3.76 0.87
C ARG A 74 -9.79 5.10 1.61
N GLU A 75 -10.94 5.67 1.93
CA GLU A 75 -11.04 6.98 2.59
C GLU A 75 -10.33 6.99 3.95
N ASP A 76 -10.42 5.89 4.70
CA ASP A 76 -9.82 5.69 6.00
C ASP A 76 -8.36 5.20 5.97
N ALA A 77 -7.80 4.92 4.77
CA ALA A 77 -6.43 4.43 4.67
C ALA A 77 -5.40 5.51 4.99
N ASP A 78 -4.30 5.11 5.63
CA ASP A 78 -3.18 6.01 5.88
C ASP A 78 -2.47 6.36 4.55
N PRO A 79 -2.28 7.66 4.21
CA PRO A 79 -1.61 8.07 2.98
C PRO A 79 -0.16 7.56 2.87
N ARG A 80 0.51 7.23 3.99
CA ARG A 80 1.84 6.60 3.99
C ARG A 80 1.84 5.23 3.32
N GLY A 81 0.68 4.58 3.20
CA GLY A 81 0.52 3.36 2.40
C GLY A 81 0.86 3.54 0.92
N LEU A 82 0.63 4.73 0.35
CA LEU A 82 1.05 5.03 -1.03
C LEU A 82 2.57 5.06 -1.16
N ILE A 83 3.28 5.57 -0.15
CA ILE A 83 4.75 5.58 -0.12
C ILE A 83 5.28 4.15 0.00
N ALA A 84 4.69 3.37 0.91
CA ALA A 84 5.08 1.97 1.13
C ALA A 84 4.96 1.13 -0.16
N ILE A 85 3.88 1.33 -0.93
CA ILE A 85 3.65 0.57 -2.17
C ILE A 85 4.57 1.01 -3.31
N VAL A 86 4.95 2.28 -3.41
CA VAL A 86 5.86 2.72 -4.47
C VAL A 86 7.24 2.05 -4.38
N ALA A 87 7.66 1.66 -3.17
CA ALA A 87 8.87 0.88 -2.96
C ALA A 87 8.70 -0.63 -3.19
N SER A 88 7.48 -1.12 -3.43
CA SER A 88 7.16 -2.54 -3.55
C SER A 88 7.44 -3.10 -4.95
N PRO A 89 7.63 -4.43 -5.09
CA PRO A 89 7.72 -5.09 -6.40
C PRO A 89 6.46 -4.96 -7.27
N LEU A 90 5.30 -4.66 -6.67
CA LEU A 90 4.03 -4.50 -7.37
C LEU A 90 3.73 -3.05 -7.75
N ALA A 91 4.64 -2.10 -7.45
CA ALA A 91 4.44 -0.67 -7.64
C ALA A 91 3.91 -0.33 -9.04
N GLU A 92 4.56 -0.81 -10.10
CA GLU A 92 4.17 -0.49 -11.48
C GLU A 92 2.77 -1.00 -11.83
N GLN A 93 2.39 -2.18 -11.35
CA GLN A 93 1.05 -2.73 -11.59
C GLN A 93 -0.01 -1.94 -10.83
N VAL A 94 0.25 -1.60 -9.56
CA VAL A 94 -0.67 -0.79 -8.75
C VAL A 94 -0.84 0.59 -9.37
N ILE A 95 0.25 1.27 -9.74
CA ILE A 95 0.21 2.60 -10.37
C ILE A 95 -0.62 2.56 -11.67
N ARG A 96 -0.43 1.53 -12.51
CA ARG A 96 -1.22 1.36 -13.73
C ARG A 96 -2.71 1.18 -13.44
N ILE A 97 -3.05 0.40 -12.41
CA ILE A 97 -4.44 0.22 -11.99
C ILE A 97 -5.04 1.53 -11.48
N LEU A 98 -4.29 2.31 -10.68
CA LEU A 98 -4.71 3.64 -10.25
C LEU A 98 -4.95 4.59 -11.44
N ALA A 99 -4.09 4.53 -12.47
CA ALA A 99 -4.26 5.29 -13.70
C ALA A 99 -5.52 4.87 -14.46
N GLN A 100 -5.74 3.57 -14.65
CA GLN A 100 -6.93 3.03 -15.31
C GLN A 100 -8.23 3.39 -14.58
N ARG A 101 -8.18 3.49 -13.24
CA ARG A 101 -9.31 3.89 -12.38
C ARG A 101 -9.49 5.41 -12.28
N GLY A 102 -8.63 6.23 -12.89
CA GLY A 102 -8.67 7.69 -12.76
C GLY A 102 -8.31 8.21 -11.36
N GLN A 103 -7.62 7.40 -10.55
CA GLN A 103 -7.32 7.70 -9.13
C GLN A 103 -5.97 8.39 -8.92
N MET A 104 -5.23 8.68 -9.99
CA MET A 104 -3.89 9.26 -9.91
C MET A 104 -3.86 10.62 -9.24
N GLU A 105 -4.83 11.48 -9.55
CA GLU A 105 -4.91 12.81 -8.94
C GLU A 105 -5.22 12.71 -7.45
N ALA A 106 -6.18 11.86 -7.06
CA ALA A 106 -6.50 11.62 -5.66
C ALA A 106 -5.28 11.08 -4.88
N ALA A 107 -4.51 10.16 -5.46
CA ALA A 107 -3.28 9.66 -4.85
C ALA A 107 -2.24 10.78 -4.65
N GLN A 108 -2.07 11.65 -5.65
CA GLN A 108 -1.19 12.83 -5.56
C GLN A 108 -1.64 13.82 -4.48
N GLN A 109 -2.94 14.09 -4.39
CA GLN A 109 -3.52 14.98 -3.38
C GLN A 109 -3.31 14.44 -1.96
N ARG A 110 -3.48 13.12 -1.75
CA ARG A 110 -3.21 12.47 -0.47
C ARG A 110 -1.74 12.60 -0.04
N LEU A 111 -0.81 12.40 -0.97
CA LEU A 111 0.62 12.58 -0.72
C LEU A 111 0.97 14.06 -0.46
N ALA A 112 0.34 14.99 -1.17
CA ALA A 112 0.53 16.43 -0.93
C ALA A 112 0.00 16.85 0.45
N GLY A 113 -1.16 16.33 0.88
CA GLY A 113 -1.69 16.54 2.22
C GLY A 113 -0.75 15.99 3.30
N LEU A 114 -0.17 14.81 3.08
CA LEU A 114 0.83 14.24 3.98
C LEU A 114 2.08 15.13 4.09
N ALA A 115 2.56 15.71 2.97
CA ALA A 115 3.71 16.63 2.98
C ALA A 115 3.50 17.86 3.86
N GLN A 116 2.26 18.38 3.93
CA GLN A 116 1.92 19.51 4.79
C GLN A 116 2.03 19.18 6.29
N GLY A 117 1.88 17.91 6.66
CA GLY A 117 2.03 17.43 8.03
C GLY A 117 3.49 17.21 8.48
N VAL A 118 4.46 17.31 7.55
CA VAL A 118 5.88 17.00 7.81
C VAL A 118 6.85 18.10 7.35
N PRO A 119 6.56 19.40 7.55
CA PRO A 119 7.24 20.50 6.87
C PRO A 119 8.76 20.59 7.13
N ASN A 120 9.24 20.03 8.24
CA ASN A 120 10.65 20.08 8.65
C ASN A 120 11.37 18.72 8.57
N ASP A 121 10.68 17.65 8.13
CA ASP A 121 11.28 16.33 7.98
C ASP A 121 11.73 16.14 6.52
N ILE A 122 12.99 16.48 6.26
CA ILE A 122 13.60 16.39 4.91
C ILE A 122 13.55 14.95 4.37
N THR A 123 13.68 13.95 5.24
CA THR A 123 13.67 12.54 4.84
C THR A 123 12.26 12.14 4.40
N ALA A 124 11.25 12.47 5.20
CA ALA A 124 9.85 12.23 4.86
C ALA A 124 9.45 12.96 3.57
N LEU A 125 9.80 14.25 3.44
CA LEU A 125 9.52 15.05 2.24
C LEU A 125 10.15 14.43 0.98
N ARG A 126 11.38 13.90 1.07
CA ARG A 126 12.03 13.22 -0.06
C ARG A 126 11.30 11.92 -0.44
N MET A 127 10.89 11.12 0.55
CA MET A 127 10.14 9.88 0.29
C MET A 127 8.78 10.17 -0.35
N ILE A 128 8.08 11.21 0.12
CA ILE A 128 6.82 11.66 -0.45
C ILE A 128 7.01 12.11 -1.89
N GLU A 129 8.03 12.93 -2.16
CA GLU A 129 8.28 13.44 -3.50
C GLU A 129 8.66 12.34 -4.49
N GLU A 130 9.47 11.36 -4.06
CA GLU A 130 9.78 10.16 -4.86
C GLU A 130 8.50 9.38 -5.18
N ALA A 131 7.62 9.18 -4.19
CA ALA A 131 6.33 8.52 -4.40
C ALA A 131 5.46 9.26 -5.40
N ARG A 132 5.40 10.59 -5.29
CA ARG A 132 4.67 11.46 -6.23
C ARG A 132 5.25 11.37 -7.64
N ASN A 133 6.56 11.43 -7.81
CA ASN A 133 7.20 11.33 -9.12
C ASN A 133 6.91 10.00 -9.79
N ARG A 134 7.02 8.89 -9.04
CA ARG A 134 6.78 7.56 -9.57
C ARG A 134 5.31 7.34 -9.95
N ILE A 135 4.37 7.85 -9.15
CA ILE A 135 2.96 7.85 -9.53
C ILE A 135 2.77 8.71 -10.79
N ALA A 136 3.33 9.92 -10.87
CA ALA A 136 3.16 10.80 -12.03
C ALA A 136 3.65 10.18 -13.36
N GLN A 137 4.74 9.39 -13.32
CA GLN A 137 5.27 8.66 -14.48
C GLN A 137 4.32 7.58 -15.02
N GLY A 138 3.33 7.14 -14.24
CA GLY A 138 2.34 6.16 -14.67
C GLY A 138 1.17 6.74 -15.48
N ARG A 139 1.19 8.04 -15.81
CA ARG A 139 0.20 8.65 -16.71
C ARG A 139 0.45 8.19 -18.16
N PRO A 140 -0.60 7.75 -18.89
CA PRO A 140 -0.48 7.39 -20.30
C PRO A 140 -0.13 8.60 -21.18
#